data_AF-A0A955EAE2-F1
#
_entry.id   AF-A0A955EAE2-F1
#
_cell.length_a   1.000
_cell.length_b   1.000
_cell.length_c   1.000
_cell.angle_alpha   90.00
_cell.angle_beta   90.00
_cell.angle_gamma   90.00
#
_symmetry.space_group_name_H-M   'P 1'
#
loop_
_entity.id
_entity.type
_entity.pdbx_description
1 polymer ?
#
loop_
_entity_poly.entity_id
_entity_poly.type
_entity_poly.pdbx_seq_one_letter_code
_entity_poly.pdbx_strand_id
1 'polypeptide(L)'
;MDDTRITVRVSADRLAAHLQISESAPPVDVANGALVKCISDAGIPVSDTMRARLGEIARSFTEKPRPIVVEIARGVAPVAGTNARIEWCEGRDPKHAPEPVRDATGTIDHYAQPRFVHIGEGDAIGMVIPDTAGSPGRNVLGASLPAKPGKKLALKLDEGSIGLNGQTITAKKSGVLMVSAGTLMVTDVIEIKGDIDFSTANVASEGAVSVRGGVRDRFVVNARQNIQIGGLVEAASLVAGGDIVLSRGMAGRSAGTIKAKGGLTAGFLHACTVTLGGNLTI
;
A
#
# COMPACT_ATOMS: atom_id res chain seq x y z
N MET A 1 16.04 -51.39 -17.78
CA MET A 1 15.59 -50.19 -18.50
C MET A 1 14.10 -50.35 -18.65
N ASP A 2 13.30 -49.59 -17.90
CA ASP A 2 11.86 -49.78 -17.85
C ASP A 2 11.23 -49.47 -19.22
N ASP A 3 10.79 -50.52 -19.91
CA ASP A 3 10.06 -50.47 -21.19
C ASP A 3 8.58 -50.12 -20.92
N THR A 4 8.34 -48.99 -20.27
CA THR A 4 6.99 -48.54 -19.93
C THR A 4 6.37 -47.80 -21.12
N ARG A 5 5.66 -48.54 -21.96
CA ARG A 5 5.06 -48.05 -23.22
C ARG A 5 3.79 -47.20 -23.01
N ILE A 6 3.18 -47.28 -21.83
CA ILE A 6 2.08 -46.43 -21.37
C ILE A 6 2.51 -45.85 -20.02
N THR A 7 2.54 -44.53 -19.91
CA THR A 7 2.92 -43.85 -18.66
C THR A 7 1.96 -42.72 -18.35
N VAL A 8 1.76 -42.48 -17.05
CA VAL A 8 1.03 -41.32 -16.55
C VAL A 8 2.03 -40.42 -15.84
N ARG A 9 2.09 -39.15 -16.27
CA ARG A 9 2.95 -38.13 -15.67
C ARG A 9 2.10 -37.06 -15.03
N VAL A 10 2.27 -36.91 -13.72
CA VAL A 10 1.68 -35.81 -12.96
C VAL A 10 2.67 -34.64 -12.94
N SER A 11 2.19 -33.43 -13.21
CA SER A 11 3.00 -32.22 -13.16
C SER A 11 3.56 -31.97 -11.74
N ALA A 12 4.65 -31.19 -11.64
CA ALA A 12 5.30 -30.92 -10.36
C ALA A 12 4.36 -30.21 -9.34
N ASP A 13 3.48 -29.34 -9.83
CA ASP A 13 2.43 -28.67 -9.05
C ASP A 13 1.23 -29.58 -8.72
N ARG A 14 1.22 -30.81 -9.25
CA ARG A 14 0.16 -31.82 -9.17
C ARG A 14 -1.20 -31.37 -9.73
N LEU A 15 -1.25 -30.30 -10.53
CA LEU A 15 -2.48 -29.77 -11.10
C LEU A 15 -2.85 -30.39 -12.45
N ALA A 16 -1.96 -31.07 -13.13
CA ALA A 16 -2.25 -31.73 -14.39
C ALA A 16 -1.68 -33.15 -14.41
N ALA A 17 -2.42 -34.07 -15.03
CA ALA A 17 -1.93 -35.41 -15.34
C ALA A 17 -2.02 -35.66 -16.84
N HIS A 18 -0.93 -36.15 -17.40
CA HIS A 18 -0.80 -36.46 -18.81
C HIS A 18 -0.60 -37.97 -18.99
N LEU A 19 -1.42 -38.57 -19.85
CA LEU A 19 -1.23 -39.92 -20.34
C LEU A 19 -0.31 -39.85 -21.56
N GLN A 20 0.72 -40.69 -21.56
CA GLN A 20 1.64 -40.86 -22.67
C GLN A 20 1.58 -42.31 -23.16
N ILE A 21 1.26 -42.51 -24.43
CA ILE A 21 1.25 -43.81 -25.10
C ILE A 21 2.33 -43.76 -26.19
N SER A 22 3.30 -44.67 -26.11
CA SER A 22 4.32 -44.87 -27.15
C SER A 22 3.70 -45.56 -28.36
N GLU A 23 4.21 -45.28 -29.55
CA GLU A 23 3.83 -45.97 -30.78
C GLU A 23 4.11 -47.49 -30.73
N SER A 24 5.09 -47.89 -29.91
CA SER A 24 5.43 -49.30 -29.66
C SER A 24 4.47 -50.03 -28.70
N ALA A 25 3.49 -49.34 -28.11
CA ALA A 25 2.52 -49.96 -27.20
C ALA A 25 1.63 -50.97 -27.96
N PRO A 26 1.46 -52.22 -27.46
CA PRO A 26 0.61 -53.20 -28.11
C PRO A 26 -0.86 -52.73 -28.16
N PRO A 27 -1.53 -52.70 -29.33
CA PRO A 27 -2.91 -52.23 -29.44
C PRO A 27 -3.91 -53.00 -28.56
N VAL A 28 -3.65 -54.29 -28.31
CA VAL A 28 -4.46 -55.15 -27.44
C VAL A 28 -4.42 -54.69 -25.98
N ASP A 29 -3.27 -54.21 -25.51
CA ASP A 29 -3.11 -53.72 -24.14
C ASP A 29 -3.88 -52.40 -23.97
N VAL A 30 -3.77 -51.50 -24.95
CA VAL A 30 -4.49 -50.21 -24.97
C VAL A 30 -6.01 -50.42 -24.97
N ALA A 31 -6.52 -51.41 -25.70
CA ALA A 31 -7.95 -51.70 -25.83
C ALA A 31 -8.56 -52.37 -24.58
N ASN A 32 -7.80 -53.21 -23.86
CA ASN A 32 -8.31 -54.03 -22.75
C ASN A 32 -8.35 -53.33 -21.39
N GLY A 33 -8.54 -52.00 -21.37
CA GLY A 33 -8.64 -51.23 -20.14
C GLY A 33 -7.32 -50.96 -19.42
N ALA A 34 -6.16 -51.25 -20.04
CA ALA A 34 -4.86 -50.95 -19.43
C ALA A 34 -4.66 -49.45 -19.17
N LEU A 35 -5.29 -48.57 -19.98
CA LEU A 35 -5.27 -47.12 -19.75
C LEU A 35 -5.92 -46.76 -18.41
N VAL A 36 -7.11 -47.30 -18.14
CA VAL A 36 -7.83 -47.08 -16.88
C VAL A 36 -7.04 -47.63 -15.71
N LYS A 37 -6.47 -48.84 -15.86
CA LYS A 37 -5.63 -49.44 -14.84
C LYS A 37 -4.39 -48.58 -14.55
N CYS A 38 -3.67 -48.13 -15.57
CA CYS A 38 -2.47 -47.30 -15.43
C CYS A 38 -2.78 -45.95 -14.73
N ILE A 39 -3.92 -45.33 -15.04
CA ILE A 39 -4.36 -44.09 -14.39
C ILE A 39 -4.77 -44.33 -12.93
N SER A 40 -5.45 -45.45 -12.65
CA SER A 40 -5.82 -45.85 -11.31
C SER A 40 -4.60 -46.22 -10.46
N ASP A 41 -3.62 -46.93 -11.05
CA ASP A 41 -2.35 -47.29 -10.41
C ASP A 41 -1.50 -46.05 -10.11
N ALA A 42 -1.65 -44.98 -10.91
CA ALA A 42 -1.10 -43.65 -10.64
C ALA A 42 -1.87 -42.86 -9.55
N GLY A 43 -2.93 -43.43 -8.97
CA GLY A 43 -3.73 -42.84 -7.89
C GLY A 43 -4.69 -41.74 -8.31
N ILE A 44 -4.98 -41.60 -9.62
CA ILE A 44 -5.88 -40.58 -10.15
C ILE A 44 -7.31 -41.14 -10.17
N PRO A 45 -8.29 -40.49 -9.53
CA PRO A 45 -9.68 -40.93 -9.56
C PRO A 45 -10.24 -40.96 -10.99
N VAL A 46 -10.83 -42.10 -11.39
CA VAL A 46 -11.35 -42.29 -12.74
C VAL A 46 -12.86 -42.02 -12.80
N SER A 47 -13.24 -40.82 -13.27
CA SER A 47 -14.65 -40.45 -13.53
C SER A 47 -15.19 -41.12 -14.80
N ASP A 48 -16.51 -41.22 -14.92
CA ASP A 48 -17.17 -41.78 -16.12
C ASP A 48 -16.86 -40.98 -17.39
N THR A 49 -16.77 -39.66 -17.27
CA THR A 49 -16.35 -38.78 -18.36
C THR A 49 -14.92 -39.06 -18.83
N MET A 50 -14.01 -39.36 -17.90
CA MET A 50 -12.65 -39.77 -18.25
C MET A 50 -12.64 -41.15 -18.91
N ARG A 51 -13.44 -42.11 -18.42
CA ARG A 51 -13.57 -43.45 -19.05
C ARG A 51 -14.01 -43.35 -20.51
N ALA A 52 -15.00 -42.50 -20.80
CA ALA A 52 -15.47 -42.27 -22.17
C ALA A 52 -14.34 -41.73 -23.08
N ARG A 53 -13.61 -40.70 -22.63
CA ARG A 53 -12.45 -40.15 -23.35
C ARG A 53 -11.34 -41.18 -23.57
N LEU A 54 -11.05 -42.00 -22.56
CA LEU A 54 -10.03 -43.06 -22.68
C LEU A 54 -10.44 -44.12 -23.71
N GLY A 55 -11.73 -44.43 -23.84
CA GLY A 55 -12.25 -45.32 -24.88
C GLY A 55 -12.04 -44.77 -26.28
N GLU A 56 -12.27 -43.47 -26.49
CA GLU A 56 -11.99 -42.79 -27.77
C GLU A 56 -10.50 -42.80 -28.11
N ILE A 57 -9.64 -42.51 -27.12
CA ILE A 57 -8.18 -42.56 -27.27
C ILE A 57 -7.73 -43.98 -27.65
N ALA A 58 -8.25 -44.99 -26.95
CA ALA A 58 -7.91 -46.38 -27.21
C ALA A 58 -8.29 -46.80 -28.62
N ARG A 59 -9.52 -46.50 -29.06
CA ARG A 59 -9.98 -46.79 -30.42
C ARG A 59 -9.13 -46.11 -31.48
N SER A 60 -8.84 -44.81 -31.31
CA SER A 60 -7.99 -44.07 -32.25
C SER A 60 -6.58 -44.65 -32.34
N PHE A 61 -6.01 -45.12 -31.23
CA PHE A 61 -4.69 -45.74 -31.22
C PHE A 61 -4.70 -47.13 -31.86
N THR A 62 -5.73 -47.95 -31.63
CA THR A 62 -5.86 -49.28 -32.25
C THR A 62 -6.04 -49.20 -33.77
N GLU A 63 -6.79 -48.22 -34.27
CA GLU A 63 -6.98 -48.00 -35.72
C GLU A 63 -5.69 -47.50 -36.40
N LYS A 64 -4.94 -46.62 -35.74
CA LYS A 64 -3.66 -46.10 -36.26
C LYS A 64 -2.69 -45.80 -35.10
N PRO A 65 -1.79 -46.75 -34.77
CA PRO A 65 -0.80 -46.57 -33.71
C PRO A 65 0.08 -45.35 -34.02
N ARG A 66 0.16 -44.44 -33.06
CA ARG A 66 1.01 -43.23 -33.10
C ARG A 66 1.25 -42.75 -31.68
N PRO A 67 2.33 -42.02 -31.39
CA PRO A 67 2.54 -41.44 -30.07
C PRO A 67 1.37 -40.52 -29.68
N ILE A 68 0.81 -40.72 -28.48
CA ILE A 68 -0.25 -39.88 -27.93
C ILE A 68 0.23 -39.29 -26.61
N VAL A 69 0.13 -37.98 -26.47
CA VAL A 69 0.27 -37.27 -25.20
C VAL A 69 -0.99 -36.44 -25.00
N VAL A 70 -1.74 -36.72 -23.94
CA VAL A 70 -3.01 -36.05 -23.69
C VAL A 70 -3.20 -35.80 -22.20
N GLU A 71 -3.71 -34.62 -21.86
CA GLU A 71 -4.13 -34.32 -20.50
C GLU A 71 -5.42 -35.07 -20.17
N ILE A 72 -5.35 -35.90 -19.15
CA ILE A 72 -6.45 -36.77 -18.71
C ILE A 72 -7.16 -36.25 -17.47
N ALA A 73 -6.47 -35.47 -16.63
CA ALA A 73 -7.05 -34.88 -15.43
C ALA A 73 -6.44 -33.51 -15.14
N ARG A 74 -7.29 -32.62 -14.62
CA ARG A 74 -6.93 -31.27 -14.19
C ARG A 74 -7.45 -31.02 -12.78
N GLY A 75 -6.57 -30.62 -11.89
CA GLY A 75 -6.90 -30.15 -10.54
C GLY A 75 -7.43 -28.73 -10.55
N VAL A 76 -7.95 -28.31 -9.40
CA VAL A 76 -8.36 -26.93 -9.12
C VAL A 76 -7.21 -26.26 -8.37
N ALA A 77 -6.64 -25.19 -8.92
CA ALA A 77 -5.58 -24.45 -8.25
C ALA A 77 -6.12 -23.76 -6.97
N PRO A 78 -5.35 -23.69 -5.88
CA PRO A 78 -5.72 -22.88 -4.73
C PRO A 78 -5.74 -21.40 -5.09
N VAL A 79 -6.70 -20.66 -4.54
CA VAL A 79 -6.78 -19.19 -4.69
C VAL A 79 -6.21 -18.56 -3.43
N ALA A 80 -5.18 -17.72 -3.59
CA ALA A 80 -4.58 -17.02 -2.46
C ALA A 80 -5.55 -16.02 -1.83
N GLY A 81 -5.44 -15.86 -0.52
CA GLY A 81 -6.12 -14.81 0.21
C GLY A 81 -5.58 -13.42 -0.12
N THR A 82 -6.44 -12.43 0.00
CA THR A 82 -6.11 -11.00 -0.12
C THR A 82 -5.59 -10.46 1.20
N ASN A 83 -4.55 -9.63 1.16
CA ASN A 83 -4.06 -8.95 2.36
C ASN A 83 -5.07 -7.91 2.86
N ALA A 84 -5.07 -7.68 4.17
CA ALA A 84 -5.80 -6.58 4.76
C ALA A 84 -5.21 -5.24 4.27
N ARG A 85 -6.08 -4.25 4.06
CA ARG A 85 -5.70 -2.91 3.61
C ARG A 85 -6.62 -1.87 4.22
N ILE A 86 -6.22 -0.60 4.11
CA ILE A 86 -7.12 0.52 4.36
C ILE A 86 -7.60 1.01 3.00
N GLU A 87 -8.91 1.16 2.86
CA GLU A 87 -9.53 1.96 1.81
C GLU A 87 -9.75 3.35 2.35
N TRP A 88 -9.01 4.32 1.83
CA TRP A 88 -9.07 5.71 2.29
C TRP A 88 -10.30 6.41 1.74
N CYS A 89 -10.88 7.32 2.52
CA CYS A 89 -11.77 8.32 1.96
C CYS A 89 -10.99 9.23 0.99
N GLU A 90 -11.70 9.84 0.04
CA GLU A 90 -11.10 10.72 -0.96
C GLU A 90 -10.26 11.83 -0.32
N GLY A 91 -9.03 12.01 -0.78
CA GLY A 91 -8.09 13.00 -0.24
C GLY A 91 -7.55 12.69 1.17
N ARG A 92 -7.86 11.52 1.76
CA ARG A 92 -7.46 11.14 3.13
C ARG A 92 -6.36 10.07 3.19
N ASP A 93 -5.63 9.86 2.10
CA ASP A 93 -4.43 8.99 2.11
C ASP A 93 -3.18 9.81 2.48
N PRO A 94 -2.57 9.60 3.66
CA PRO A 94 -1.39 10.35 4.10
C PRO A 94 -0.13 10.06 3.27
N LYS A 95 -0.13 9.05 2.40
CA LYS A 95 1.00 8.74 1.49
C LYS A 95 0.91 9.49 0.17
N HIS A 96 -0.28 9.92 -0.23
CA HIS A 96 -0.48 10.66 -1.47
C HIS A 96 -0.62 12.13 -1.12
N ALA A 97 0.33 12.94 -1.59
CA ALA A 97 0.18 14.39 -1.52
C ALA A 97 -1.12 14.76 -2.26
N PRO A 98 -1.94 15.67 -1.69
CA PRO A 98 -3.09 16.21 -2.39
C PRO A 98 -2.72 16.70 -3.79
N GLU A 99 -3.64 16.52 -4.75
CA GLU A 99 -3.37 16.92 -6.12
C GLU A 99 -3.16 18.44 -6.23
N PRO A 100 -2.30 18.90 -7.15
CA PRO A 100 -2.10 20.31 -7.32
C PRO A 100 -3.36 21.04 -7.74
N VAL A 101 -3.72 22.10 -7.01
CA VAL A 101 -4.87 22.93 -7.35
C VAL A 101 -4.47 23.93 -8.42
N ARG A 102 -5.22 23.94 -9.52
CA ARG A 102 -5.11 24.93 -10.60
C ARG A 102 -6.16 26.01 -10.41
N ASP A 103 -5.79 27.25 -10.69
CA ASP A 103 -6.75 28.35 -10.74
C ASP A 103 -7.63 28.29 -12.00
N ALA A 104 -8.55 29.25 -12.13
CA ALA A 104 -9.45 29.36 -13.27
C ALA A 104 -8.75 29.53 -14.64
N THR A 105 -7.46 29.88 -14.64
CA THR A 105 -6.63 30.04 -15.85
C THR A 105 -5.78 28.79 -16.15
N GLY A 106 -5.81 27.78 -15.28
CA GLY A 106 -4.98 26.60 -15.37
C GLY A 106 -3.57 26.76 -14.78
N THR A 107 -3.29 27.89 -14.13
CA THR A 107 -1.99 28.18 -13.49
C THR A 107 -1.92 27.54 -12.11
N ILE A 108 -0.74 27.04 -11.74
CA ILE A 108 -0.48 26.42 -10.44
C ILE A 108 0.17 27.46 -9.52
N ASP A 109 -0.49 27.80 -8.42
CA ASP A 109 0.13 28.57 -7.35
C ASP A 109 0.99 27.65 -6.49
N HIS A 110 2.30 27.60 -6.77
CA HIS A 110 3.24 26.76 -6.05
C HIS A 110 3.39 27.12 -4.55
N TYR A 111 2.89 28.27 -4.10
CA TYR A 111 2.87 28.65 -2.68
C TYR A 111 1.68 28.07 -1.91
N ALA A 112 0.55 27.80 -2.60
CA ALA A 112 -0.70 27.39 -1.97
C ALA A 112 -1.03 25.90 -2.13
N GLN A 113 -0.04 25.06 -2.44
CA GLN A 113 -0.27 23.64 -2.71
C GLN A 113 -0.54 22.87 -1.41
N PRO A 114 -1.67 22.14 -1.30
CA PRO A 114 -1.95 21.30 -0.13
C PRO A 114 -0.93 20.15 -0.06
N ARG A 115 -0.14 20.10 1.02
CA ARG A 115 0.86 19.03 1.26
C ARG A 115 0.54 18.15 2.46
N PHE A 116 -0.41 18.58 3.29
CA PHE A 116 -0.81 17.89 4.52
C PHE A 116 -2.28 17.52 4.44
N VAL A 117 -2.61 16.31 4.90
CA VAL A 117 -3.99 15.85 5.00
C VAL A 117 -4.56 16.34 6.32
N HIS A 118 -5.26 17.47 6.28
CA HIS A 118 -5.95 18.01 7.45
C HIS A 118 -7.22 17.20 7.74
N ILE A 119 -7.44 16.90 9.02
CA ILE A 119 -8.56 16.11 9.49
C ILE A 119 -9.20 16.79 10.71
N GLY A 120 -10.52 16.86 10.76
CA GLY A 120 -11.27 17.32 11.92
C GLY A 120 -11.49 16.22 12.95
N GLU A 121 -11.94 16.58 14.14
CA GLU A 121 -12.44 15.60 15.10
C GLU A 121 -13.75 14.97 14.61
N GLY A 122 -13.89 13.64 14.75
CA GLY A 122 -15.06 12.88 14.30
C GLY A 122 -15.06 12.50 12.82
N ASP A 123 -14.13 13.05 12.03
CA ASP A 123 -14.02 12.80 10.61
C ASP A 123 -13.70 11.33 10.28
N ALA A 124 -14.36 10.77 9.25
CA ALA A 124 -14.09 9.42 8.74
C ALA A 124 -12.84 9.38 7.85
N ILE A 125 -11.79 8.68 8.27
CA ILE A 125 -10.51 8.61 7.54
C ILE A 125 -10.55 7.57 6.43
N GLY A 126 -11.19 6.43 6.69
CA GLY A 126 -11.25 5.30 5.76
C GLY A 126 -11.81 4.05 6.43
N MET A 127 -11.65 2.91 5.76
CA MET A 127 -12.17 1.62 6.20
C MET A 127 -11.09 0.54 6.18
N VAL A 128 -11.01 -0.26 7.24
CA VAL A 128 -10.17 -1.46 7.28
C VAL A 128 -10.86 -2.59 6.53
N ILE A 129 -10.29 -2.98 5.40
CA ILE A 129 -10.67 -4.19 4.68
C ILE A 129 -9.84 -5.35 5.25
N PRO A 130 -10.47 -6.38 5.85
CA PRO A 130 -9.75 -7.49 6.48
C PRO A 130 -9.06 -8.40 5.45
N ASP A 131 -8.09 -9.18 5.93
CA ASP A 131 -7.49 -10.24 5.13
C ASP A 131 -8.44 -11.41 4.93
N THR A 132 -8.26 -12.15 3.83
CA THR A 132 -9.04 -13.35 3.54
C THR A 132 -8.15 -14.60 3.60
N ALA A 133 -8.74 -15.75 3.94
CA ALA A 133 -8.00 -17.01 4.06
C ALA A 133 -7.57 -17.59 2.68
N GLY A 134 -8.18 -17.12 1.59
CA GLY A 134 -8.12 -17.78 0.29
C GLY A 134 -9.02 -19.02 0.23
N SER A 135 -9.06 -19.70 -0.92
CA SER A 135 -9.83 -20.94 -1.09
C SER A 135 -8.91 -22.11 -1.45
N PRO A 136 -8.99 -23.24 -0.73
CA PRO A 136 -8.16 -24.40 -1.04
C PRO A 136 -8.47 -24.94 -2.44
N GLY A 137 -7.42 -25.41 -3.10
CA GLY A 137 -7.52 -26.13 -4.36
C GLY A 137 -7.64 -27.64 -4.13
N ARG A 138 -7.63 -28.40 -5.22
CA ARG A 138 -7.58 -29.86 -5.20
C ARG A 138 -6.71 -30.35 -6.34
N ASN A 139 -5.73 -31.20 -6.04
CA ASN A 139 -4.85 -31.74 -7.07
C ASN A 139 -5.51 -32.91 -7.84
N VAL A 140 -4.86 -33.41 -8.89
CA VAL A 140 -5.37 -34.53 -9.72
C VAL A 140 -5.50 -35.85 -8.98
N LEU A 141 -4.87 -35.99 -7.81
CA LEU A 141 -4.95 -37.17 -6.93
C LEU A 141 -6.10 -37.06 -5.91
N GLY A 142 -6.89 -35.98 -5.97
CA GLY A 142 -8.00 -35.72 -5.05
C GLY A 142 -7.60 -35.10 -3.71
N ALA A 143 -6.31 -34.85 -3.47
CA ALA A 143 -5.84 -34.24 -2.23
C ALA A 143 -6.03 -32.70 -2.25
N SER A 144 -6.37 -32.14 -1.09
CA SER A 144 -6.52 -30.70 -0.90
C SER A 144 -5.18 -29.98 -1.06
N LEU A 145 -5.18 -28.87 -1.79
CA LEU A 145 -4.04 -27.96 -1.91
C LEU A 145 -4.32 -26.73 -1.04
N PRO A 146 -3.54 -26.49 0.02
CA PRO A 146 -3.80 -25.37 0.93
C PRO A 146 -3.63 -24.04 0.22
N ALA A 147 -4.54 -23.10 0.50
CA ALA A 147 -4.39 -21.71 0.08
C ALA A 147 -3.40 -20.98 0.98
N LYS A 148 -2.69 -20.01 0.41
CA LYS A 148 -1.90 -19.06 1.19
C LYS A 148 -2.85 -17.98 1.76
N PRO A 149 -2.99 -17.85 3.09
CA PRO A 149 -3.82 -16.80 3.66
C PRO A 149 -3.22 -15.41 3.40
N GLY A 150 -4.09 -14.41 3.35
CA GLY A 150 -3.70 -13.01 3.30
C GLY A 150 -2.94 -12.60 4.57
N LYS A 151 -2.18 -11.52 4.47
CA LYS A 151 -1.49 -10.92 5.62
C LYS A 151 -2.40 -9.92 6.33
N LYS A 152 -2.36 -9.93 7.66
CA LYS A 152 -3.00 -8.93 8.52
C LYS A 152 -2.49 -7.52 8.23
N LEU A 153 -3.26 -6.51 8.64
CA LEU A 153 -2.91 -5.12 8.48
C LEU A 153 -1.63 -4.81 9.27
N ALA A 154 -0.57 -4.40 8.57
CA ALA A 154 0.71 -4.07 9.19
C ALA A 154 0.71 -2.69 9.89
N LEU A 155 -0.20 -1.80 9.46
CA LEU A 155 -0.34 -0.45 10.00
C LEU A 155 -1.02 -0.51 11.37
N LYS A 156 -0.40 0.09 12.38
CA LYS A 156 -1.00 0.28 13.70
C LYS A 156 -1.85 1.55 13.72
N LEU A 157 -2.84 1.61 14.61
CA LEU A 157 -3.64 2.81 14.84
C LEU A 157 -3.25 3.39 16.19
N ASP A 158 -2.95 4.69 16.24
CA ASP A 158 -2.68 5.38 17.50
C ASP A 158 -3.97 5.54 18.31
N GLU A 159 -4.05 4.90 19.48
CA GLU A 159 -5.27 4.86 20.28
C GLU A 159 -5.69 6.24 20.83
N GLY A 160 -4.75 7.19 20.95
CA GLY A 160 -5.03 8.54 21.43
C GLY A 160 -5.68 9.44 20.39
N SER A 161 -5.39 9.22 19.10
CA SER A 161 -5.81 10.11 18.01
C SER A 161 -6.72 9.45 16.97
N ILE A 162 -6.80 8.12 16.95
CA ILE A 162 -7.59 7.33 16.01
C ILE A 162 -8.65 6.50 16.76
N GLY A 163 -9.87 6.52 16.24
CA GLY A 163 -10.98 5.66 16.63
C GLY A 163 -11.24 4.57 15.59
N LEU A 164 -11.67 3.39 16.05
CA LEU A 164 -12.07 2.28 15.19
C LEU A 164 -13.47 1.81 15.61
N ASN A 165 -14.46 2.08 14.76
CA ASN A 165 -15.85 1.70 14.97
C ASN A 165 -16.22 0.63 13.95
N GLY A 166 -16.14 -0.65 14.35
CA GLY A 166 -16.22 -1.76 13.40
C GLY A 166 -15.03 -1.73 12.44
N GLN A 167 -15.27 -1.43 11.17
CA GLN A 167 -14.22 -1.27 10.15
C GLN A 167 -13.88 0.20 9.85
N THR A 168 -14.69 1.15 10.34
CA THR A 168 -14.51 2.57 10.03
C THR A 168 -13.45 3.19 10.94
N ILE A 169 -12.45 3.81 10.33
CA ILE A 169 -11.41 4.60 10.99
C ILE A 169 -11.91 6.03 11.10
N THR A 170 -11.86 6.60 12.30
CA THR A 170 -12.29 7.98 12.59
C THR A 170 -11.21 8.74 13.34
N ALA A 171 -11.19 10.07 13.21
CA ALA A 171 -10.30 10.93 13.98
C ALA A 171 -10.90 11.23 15.36
N LYS A 172 -10.12 11.06 16.43
CA LYS A 172 -10.50 11.45 17.81
C LYS A 172 -10.17 12.89 18.16
N LYS A 173 -9.37 13.55 17.33
CA LYS A 173 -8.99 14.96 17.47
C LYS A 173 -8.71 15.56 16.11
N SER A 174 -8.75 16.89 16.03
CA SER A 174 -8.38 17.63 14.83
C SER A 174 -6.85 17.71 14.68
N GLY A 175 -6.35 17.78 13.45
CA GLY A 175 -4.92 17.96 13.17
C GLY A 175 -4.53 17.53 11.76
N VAL A 176 -3.33 16.98 11.63
CA VAL A 176 -2.78 16.42 10.38
C VAL A 176 -2.69 14.91 10.49
N LEU A 177 -3.24 14.21 9.49
CA LEU A 177 -3.14 12.77 9.36
C LEU A 177 -1.74 12.39 8.85
N MET A 178 -1.07 11.49 9.55
CA MET A 178 0.25 11.00 9.14
C MET A 178 0.50 9.55 9.54
N VAL A 179 1.52 8.94 8.92
CA VAL A 179 2.05 7.64 9.33
C VAL A 179 3.46 7.83 9.86
N SER A 180 3.66 7.50 11.13
CA SER A 180 4.97 7.54 11.79
C SER A 180 5.33 6.17 12.33
N ALA A 181 6.52 5.66 11.98
CA ALA A 181 7.02 4.36 12.43
C ALA A 181 6.01 3.19 12.26
N GLY A 182 5.18 3.23 11.21
CA GLY A 182 4.15 2.22 10.94
C GLY A 182 2.84 2.40 11.71
N THR A 183 2.66 3.54 12.38
CA THR A 183 1.44 3.90 13.11
C THR A 183 0.73 5.07 12.42
N LEU A 184 -0.55 4.90 12.09
CA LEU A 184 -1.44 5.96 11.66
C LEU A 184 -1.86 6.79 12.87
N MET A 185 -1.73 8.11 12.77
CA MET A 185 -2.07 9.03 13.85
C MET A 185 -2.55 10.38 13.31
N VAL A 186 -3.26 11.12 14.15
CA VAL A 186 -3.50 12.55 13.95
C VAL A 186 -2.58 13.32 14.88
N THR A 187 -1.75 14.19 14.31
CA THR A 187 -0.81 15.04 15.04
C THR A 187 -1.28 16.50 15.00
N ASP A 188 -1.05 17.23 16.09
CA ASP A 188 -1.15 18.68 16.16
C ASP A 188 0.17 19.36 15.79
N VAL A 189 1.26 18.61 15.60
CA VAL A 189 2.56 19.13 15.21
C VAL A 189 2.90 18.72 13.77
N ILE A 190 3.18 19.71 12.92
CA ILE A 190 3.75 19.48 11.59
C ILE A 190 5.28 19.49 11.71
N GLU A 191 5.94 18.37 11.41
CA GLU A 191 7.40 18.30 11.32
C GLU A 191 7.87 18.28 9.86
N ILE A 192 8.71 19.24 9.49
CA ILE A 192 9.31 19.37 8.16
C ILE A 192 10.82 19.12 8.29
N LYS A 193 11.31 18.08 7.62
CA LYS A 193 12.71 17.64 7.71
C LYS A 193 13.68 18.55 6.94
N GLY A 194 13.20 19.26 5.94
CA GLY A 194 14.00 20.12 5.06
C GLY A 194 13.59 21.58 5.18
N ASP A 195 13.80 22.31 4.10
CA ASP A 195 13.40 23.70 3.98
C ASP A 195 11.91 23.82 3.63
N ILE A 196 11.31 24.95 4.01
CA ILE A 196 10.06 25.40 3.43
C ILE A 196 10.38 26.18 2.16
N ASP A 197 10.05 25.55 1.02
CA ASP A 197 10.25 26.04 -0.34
C ASP A 197 9.10 25.57 -1.26
N PHE A 198 9.26 25.62 -2.58
CA PHE A 198 8.21 25.20 -3.53
C PHE A 198 7.84 23.70 -3.45
N SER A 199 8.71 22.87 -2.87
CA SER A 199 8.41 21.46 -2.61
C SER A 199 7.50 21.28 -1.39
N THR A 200 7.56 22.21 -0.42
CA THR A 200 6.79 22.17 0.83
C THR A 200 5.56 23.10 0.80
N ALA A 201 5.59 24.15 -0.02
CA ALA A 201 4.59 25.23 -0.07
C ALA A 201 4.44 25.98 1.29
N ASN A 202 3.49 26.90 1.37
CA ASN A 202 3.13 27.53 2.64
C ASN A 202 2.57 26.51 3.62
N VAL A 203 2.80 26.73 4.91
CA VAL A 203 2.41 25.79 5.96
C VAL A 203 1.42 26.46 6.90
N ALA A 204 0.28 25.81 7.11
CA ALA A 204 -0.72 26.21 8.10
C ALA A 204 -1.00 25.04 9.03
N SER A 205 -0.86 25.24 10.34
CA SER A 205 -1.13 24.23 11.37
C SER A 205 -2.06 24.76 12.45
N GLU A 206 -3.02 23.92 12.84
CA GLU A 206 -3.88 24.14 14.00
C GLU A 206 -3.15 23.89 15.34
N GLY A 207 -1.96 23.31 15.32
CA GLY A 207 -1.07 23.21 16.47
C GLY A 207 0.30 23.85 16.20
N ALA A 208 1.38 23.13 16.47
CA ALA A 208 2.75 23.63 16.32
C ALA A 208 3.36 23.27 14.95
N VAL A 209 4.40 24.00 14.56
CA VAL A 209 5.21 23.70 13.37
C VAL A 209 6.67 23.61 13.78
N SER A 210 7.35 22.54 13.38
CA SER A 210 8.78 22.34 13.58
C SER A 210 9.46 22.08 12.24
N VAL A 211 10.43 22.91 11.90
CA VAL A 211 11.17 22.85 10.63
C VAL A 211 12.64 22.65 10.96
N ARG A 212 13.23 21.55 10.49
CA ARG A 212 14.67 21.29 10.69
C ARG A 212 15.54 22.16 9.79
N GLY A 213 15.06 22.46 8.58
CA GLY A 213 15.70 23.37 7.64
C GLY A 213 15.29 24.84 7.87
N GLY A 214 15.48 25.65 6.84
CA GLY A 214 15.13 27.07 6.80
C GLY A 214 13.76 27.36 6.19
N VAL A 215 13.41 28.64 6.10
CA VAL A 215 12.23 29.11 5.37
C VAL A 215 12.70 30.07 4.29
N ARG A 216 12.42 29.73 3.02
CA ARG A 216 12.87 30.50 1.86
C ARG A 216 12.05 31.78 1.67
N ASP A 217 12.60 32.68 0.85
CA ASP A 217 11.97 33.94 0.48
C ASP A 217 10.48 33.77 0.11
N ARG A 218 9.63 34.63 0.68
CA ARG A 218 8.19 34.78 0.43
C ARG A 218 7.28 33.64 0.90
N PHE A 219 7.82 32.61 1.55
CA PHE A 219 6.98 31.57 2.15
C PHE A 219 6.35 32.03 3.46
N VAL A 220 5.19 31.44 3.76
CA VAL A 220 4.39 31.73 4.96
C VAL A 220 4.28 30.49 5.82
N VAL A 221 4.57 30.66 7.11
CA VAL A 221 4.36 29.64 8.14
C VAL A 221 3.38 30.20 9.16
N ASN A 222 2.24 29.54 9.31
CA ASN A 222 1.22 29.89 10.28
C ASN A 222 0.97 28.70 11.22
N ALA A 223 1.09 28.93 12.52
CA ALA A 223 0.83 27.94 13.56
C ALA A 223 -0.03 28.58 14.66
N ARG A 224 -1.09 27.88 15.11
CA ARG A 224 -1.86 28.37 16.27
C ARG A 224 -1.10 28.26 17.58
N GLN A 225 -0.11 27.37 17.66
CA GLN A 225 0.78 27.24 18.81
C GLN A 225 2.16 27.80 18.44
N ASN A 226 3.22 27.01 18.68
CA ASN A 226 4.60 27.45 18.57
C ASN A 226 5.18 27.17 17.17
N ILE A 227 6.17 27.96 16.76
CA ILE A 227 6.99 27.69 15.57
C ILE A 227 8.45 27.49 16.00
N GLN A 228 9.06 26.41 15.56
CA GLN A 228 10.49 26.16 15.72
C GLN A 228 11.15 25.99 14.35
N ILE A 229 12.20 26.78 14.07
CA ILE A 229 12.96 26.72 12.82
C ILE A 229 14.45 26.47 13.14
N GLY A 230 15.03 25.40 12.59
CA GLY A 230 16.43 25.02 12.77
C GLY A 230 17.40 25.74 11.84
N GLY A 231 16.94 26.13 10.65
CA GLY A 231 17.73 26.78 9.61
C GLY A 231 17.63 28.31 9.59
N LEU A 232 18.13 28.91 8.50
CA LEU A 232 18.02 30.35 8.25
C LEU A 232 16.61 30.69 7.76
N VAL A 233 16.04 31.76 8.29
CA VAL A 233 14.81 32.36 7.76
C VAL A 233 15.20 33.51 6.84
N GLU A 234 14.77 33.47 5.57
CA GLU A 234 15.05 34.53 4.60
C GLU A 234 13.92 35.61 4.67
N ALA A 235 13.50 36.21 3.55
CA ALA A 235 12.40 37.17 3.50
C ALA A 235 11.02 36.49 3.56
N ALA A 236 10.78 35.72 4.62
CA ALA A 236 9.56 34.92 4.86
C ALA A 236 8.61 35.58 5.89
N SER A 237 7.40 35.03 6.03
CA SER A 237 6.43 35.45 7.04
C SER A 237 6.15 34.32 8.04
N LEU A 238 6.44 34.56 9.32
CA LEU A 238 6.13 33.62 10.41
C LEU A 238 5.04 34.21 11.30
N VAL A 239 3.98 33.43 11.55
CA VAL A 239 2.86 33.80 12.42
C VAL A 239 2.57 32.68 13.42
N ALA A 240 2.77 32.94 14.71
CA ALA A 240 2.53 31.99 15.78
C ALA A 240 1.53 32.53 16.81
N GLY A 241 0.60 31.67 17.25
CA GLY A 241 -0.24 31.94 18.41
C GLY A 241 0.45 31.72 19.76
N GLY A 242 1.62 31.07 19.76
CA GLY A 242 2.52 30.93 20.91
C GLY A 242 3.87 31.58 20.65
N ASP A 243 4.95 30.89 21.02
CA ASP A 243 6.34 31.35 20.88
C ASP A 243 6.94 31.00 19.51
N ILE A 244 7.93 31.78 19.09
CA ILE A 244 8.76 31.49 17.91
C ILE A 244 10.21 31.28 18.35
N VAL A 245 10.80 30.16 17.96
CA VAL A 245 12.21 29.84 18.22
C VAL A 245 12.93 29.66 16.88
N LEU A 246 13.86 30.56 16.59
CA LEU A 246 14.77 30.47 15.46
C LEU A 246 16.14 30.04 15.98
N SER A 247 16.54 28.79 15.74
CA SER A 247 17.87 28.29 16.17
C SER A 247 19.03 29.06 15.53
N ARG A 248 18.77 29.73 14.39
CA ARG A 248 19.70 30.69 13.77
C ARG A 248 19.16 32.11 13.86
N GLY A 249 18.39 32.56 12.90
CA GLY A 249 17.99 33.96 12.81
C GLY A 249 17.31 34.26 11.48
N MET A 250 17.03 35.55 11.26
CA MET A 250 16.34 36.01 10.06
C MET A 250 17.17 37.02 9.27
N ALA A 251 17.31 36.78 7.96
CA ALA A 251 17.80 37.73 6.97
C ALA A 251 16.62 38.21 6.10
N GLY A 252 15.88 39.20 6.60
CA GLY A 252 14.55 39.55 6.08
C GLY A 252 14.53 40.46 4.85
N ARG A 253 15.64 41.09 4.47
CA ARG A 253 15.76 41.97 3.28
C ARG A 253 14.65 43.06 3.21
N SER A 254 14.24 43.58 4.36
CA SER A 254 13.15 44.55 4.55
C SER A 254 11.74 44.06 4.17
N ALA A 255 11.58 42.75 3.95
CA ALA A 255 10.30 42.12 3.60
C ALA A 255 9.90 40.99 4.57
N GLY A 256 10.84 40.46 5.35
CA GLY A 256 10.59 39.42 6.33
C GLY A 256 9.77 39.92 7.53
N THR A 257 8.77 39.14 7.95
CA THR A 257 7.92 39.48 9.10
C THR A 257 7.80 38.34 10.09
N ILE A 258 7.89 38.66 11.38
CA ILE A 258 7.66 37.71 12.48
C ILE A 258 6.56 38.26 13.38
N LYS A 259 5.50 37.49 13.57
CA LYS A 259 4.39 37.80 14.48
C LYS A 259 4.18 36.66 15.45
N ALA A 260 4.35 36.91 16.75
CA ALA A 260 4.09 35.93 17.80
C ALA A 260 3.18 36.55 18.86
N LYS A 261 2.18 35.82 19.35
CA LYS A 261 1.48 36.25 20.57
C LYS A 261 2.34 36.03 21.83
N GLY A 262 3.25 35.05 21.78
CA GLY A 262 4.28 34.84 22.79
C GLY A 262 5.56 35.62 22.51
N GLY A 263 6.70 35.05 22.92
CA GLY A 263 8.04 35.58 22.71
C GLY A 263 8.74 35.10 21.44
N LEU A 264 9.90 35.68 21.17
CA LEU A 264 10.81 35.29 20.10
C LEU A 264 12.21 35.06 20.67
N THR A 265 12.78 33.89 20.38
CA THR A 265 14.21 33.62 20.57
C THR A 265 14.86 33.45 19.21
N ALA A 266 15.90 34.23 18.91
CA ALA A 266 16.63 34.14 17.64
C ALA A 266 18.09 34.54 17.83
N GLY A 267 19.05 33.85 17.23
CA GLY A 267 20.47 34.25 17.29
C GLY A 267 20.80 35.55 16.54
N PHE A 268 20.02 35.95 15.52
CA PHE A 268 20.09 37.30 14.95
C PHE A 268 18.82 37.69 14.19
N LEU A 269 18.61 38.99 14.01
CA LEU A 269 17.56 39.56 13.17
C LEU A 269 18.16 40.69 12.31
N HIS A 270 17.96 40.61 10.99
CA HIS A 270 18.46 41.61 10.06
C HIS A 270 17.38 42.03 9.05
N ALA A 271 17.10 43.32 8.99
CA ALA A 271 16.15 43.93 8.06
C ALA A 271 14.79 43.21 8.02
N CYS A 272 14.13 43.09 9.17
CA CYS A 272 12.81 42.46 9.30
C CYS A 272 11.91 43.24 10.26
N THR A 273 10.61 42.96 10.21
CA THR A 273 9.63 43.52 11.14
C THR A 273 9.18 42.45 12.13
N VAL A 274 9.26 42.76 13.42
CA VAL A 274 8.89 41.84 14.50
C VAL A 274 7.78 42.45 15.35
N THR A 275 6.75 41.65 15.64
CA THR A 275 5.64 42.02 16.53
C THR A 275 5.42 40.87 17.52
N LEU A 276 5.59 41.14 18.81
CA LEU A 276 5.51 40.14 19.88
C LEU A 276 4.50 40.59 20.94
N GLY A 277 3.79 39.63 21.52
CA GLY A 277 3.08 39.84 22.79
C GLY A 277 3.95 39.55 24.01
N GLY A 278 5.07 38.83 23.83
CA GLY A 278 6.05 38.51 24.87
C GLY A 278 7.44 39.13 24.63
N ASN A 279 8.46 38.50 25.21
CA ASN A 279 9.83 39.01 25.19
C ASN A 279 10.59 38.64 23.91
N LEU A 280 11.54 39.49 23.54
CA LEU A 280 12.56 39.21 22.53
C LEU A 280 13.87 38.80 23.21
N THR A 281 14.43 37.65 22.82
CA THR A 281 15.73 37.15 23.27
C THR A 281 16.63 36.95 22.05
N ILE A 282 17.79 37.62 22.04
CA ILE A 282 18.82 37.52 20.99
C ILE A 282 20.15 37.06 21.59
#